data_AF-A0A842N5P7-F1
#
_entry.id   AF-A0A842N5P7-F1
#
_cell.length_a   1.000
_cell.length_b   1.000
_cell.length_c   1.000
_cell.angle_alpha   90.00
_cell.angle_beta   90.00
_cell.angle_gamma   90.00
#
_symmetry.space_group_name_H-M   'P 1'
#
loop_
_entity.id
_entity.type
_entity.pdbx_description
1 polymer ?
#
loop_
_entity_poly.entity_id
_entity_poly.type
_entity_poly.pdbx_seq_one_letter_code
_entity_poly.pdbx_strand_id
1 'polypeptide(L)' 'MAKITFTIPSVLNAGGGEKKTELDASTLKESFEKISEIMGDDFKRKVLE' A
#
# COMPACT_ATOMS: atom_id res chain seq x y z
N MET A 1 -18.14 3.16 -0.93
CA MET A 1 -16.68 2.97 -0.88
C MET A 1 -16.27 2.08 -2.03
N ALA A 2 -15.08 2.29 -2.58
CA ALA A 2 -14.54 1.45 -3.63
C ALA A 2 -13.59 0.42 -3.04
N LYS A 3 -13.68 -0.81 -3.53
CA LYS A 3 -12.74 -1.88 -3.20
C LYS A 3 -11.53 -1.76 -4.11
N ILE A 4 -10.34 -1.58 -3.53
CA ILE A 4 -9.08 -1.37 -4.25
C ILE A 4 -8.12 -2.50 -3.90
N THR A 5 -7.45 -3.05 -4.92
CA THR A 5 -6.39 -4.05 -4.74
C THR A 5 -5.04 -3.42 -5.03
N PHE A 6 -4.18 -3.35 -4.02
CA PHE A 6 -2.78 -2.98 -4.19
C PHE A 6 -1.96 -4.22 -4.55
N THR A 7 -1.14 -4.13 -5.58
CA THR A 7 -0.10 -5.12 -5.91
C THR A 7 1.25 -4.49 -5.59
N ILE A 8 1.90 -5.00 -4.53
CA ILE A 8 3.12 -4.45 -3.98
C ILE A 8 4.29 -5.31 -4.47
N PRO A 9 5.22 -4.75 -5.26
CA PRO A 9 6.39 -5.48 -5.74
C PRO A 9 7.36 -5.79 -4.61
N SER A 10 8.21 -6.81 -4.80
CA SER A 10 9.18 -7.28 -3.80
C SER A 10 10.08 -6.17 -3.23
N VAL A 11 10.48 -5.21 -4.06
CA VAL A 11 11.31 -4.04 -3.64
C VAL A 11 10.63 -3.14 -2.62
N LEU A 12 9.29 -3.11 -2.60
CA LEU A 12 8.47 -2.38 -1.64
C LEU A 12 7.95 -3.29 -0.50
N ASN A 13 8.24 -4.59 -0.55
CA ASN A 13 7.86 -5.58 0.46
C ASN A 13 9.11 -6.21 1.11
N ALA A 14 10.17 -5.42 1.31
CA ALA A 14 11.42 -5.85 1.95
C ALA A 14 12.03 -7.16 1.40
N GLY A 15 11.89 -7.41 0.09
CA GLY A 15 12.39 -8.63 -0.55
C GLY A 15 11.50 -9.87 -0.38
N GLY A 16 10.35 -9.76 0.31
CA GLY A 16 9.42 -10.85 0.61
C GLY A 16 8.57 -11.32 -0.57
N GLY A 17 8.88 -10.92 -1.80
CA GLY A 17 8.10 -11.21 -3.00
C GLY A 17 6.92 -10.25 -3.21
N GLU A 18 6.13 -10.51 -4.26
CA GLU A 18 4.91 -9.75 -4.53
C GLU A 18 3.87 -10.00 -3.44
N LYS A 19 3.23 -8.92 -2.96
CA LYS A 19 2.14 -8.98 -2.00
C LYS A 19 0.91 -8.29 -2.56
N LYS A 20 -0.25 -8.93 -2.44
CA LYS A 20 -1.55 -8.32 -2.78
C LYS A 20 -2.30 -7.98 -1.51
N THR A 21 -2.82 -6.76 -1.44
CA THR A 21 -3.61 -6.28 -0.31
C THR A 21 -4.89 -5.63 -0.83
N GLU A 22 -6.03 -6.12 -0.36
CA GLU A 22 -7.34 -5.53 -0.66
C GLU A 22 -7.76 -4.60 0.46
N LEU A 23 -8.31 -3.43 0.11
CA LEU A 23 -8.82 -2.46 1.06
C LEU A 23 -9.98 -1.65 0.49
N ASP A 24 -10.88 -1.24 1.38
CA ASP A 24 -11.96 -0.31 1.07
C ASP A 24 -11.52 1.12 1.35
N ALA A 25 -11.74 2.01 0.38
CA ALA A 25 -11.46 3.44 0.52
C ALA A 25 -12.51 4.30 -0.19
N SER A 26 -12.69 5.52 0.29
CA SER A 26 -13.57 6.52 -0.33
C SER A 26 -12.82 7.42 -1.31
N THR A 27 -11.50 7.57 -1.14
CA THR A 27 -10.64 8.33 -2.05
C THR A 27 -9.32 7.59 -2.33
N LEU A 28 -8.63 7.96 -3.41
CA LEU A 28 -7.30 7.43 -3.70
C LEU A 28 -6.27 7.85 -2.64
N LYS A 29 -6.36 9.07 -2.10
CA LYS A 29 -5.48 9.54 -1.03
C LYS A 29 -5.62 8.68 0.23
N GLU A 30 -6.86 8.44 0.64
CA GLU A 30 -7.17 7.57 1.78
C GLU A 30 -6.68 6.13 1.56
N SER A 31 -6.75 5.60 0.32
CA SER A 31 -6.28 4.26 0.01
C SER A 31 -4.75 4.13 0.19
N PHE A 32 -4.00 5.16 -0.21
CA PHE A 32 -2.55 5.24 0.00
C PHE A 32 -2.17 5.48 1.47
N GLU A 33 -2.93 6.28 2.21
CA GLU A 33 -2.74 6.45 3.66
C GLU A 33 -2.92 5.12 4.40
N LYS A 34 -4.03 4.41 4.14
CA LYS A 34 -4.33 3.09 4.73
C LYS A 34 -3.27 2.04 4.42
N ILE A 35 -2.85 1.91 3.16
CA ILE A 35 -1.81 0.92 2.82
C ILE A 35 -0.45 1.26 3.41
N SER A 36 -0.14 2.55 3.58
CA SER A 36 1.09 3.00 4.22
C SER A 36 1.11 2.67 5.71
N GLU A 37 -0.03 2.77 6.41
CA GLU A 37 -0.15 2.33 7.81
C GLU A 37 0.05 0.81 7.95
N ILE A 38 -0.45 0.03 6.98
CA ILE A 38 -0.29 -1.45 6.97
C ILE A 38 1.17 -1.85 6.68
N MET A 39 1.84 -1.15 5.75
CA MET A 39 3.18 -1.50 5.27
C MET A 39 4.32 -0.86 6.07
N GLY A 40 4.03 0.20 6.83
CA GLY A 40 4.98 0.90 7.68
C GLY A 40 5.77 2.03 7.00
N ASP A 41 6.61 2.69 7.80
CA ASP A 41 7.26 3.95 7.42
C ASP A 41 8.22 3.84 6.23
N ASP A 42 8.93 2.72 6.06
CA ASP A 42 9.83 2.52 4.91
C ASP A 42 9.06 2.50 3.59
N PHE A 43 7.91 1.81 3.57
CA PHE A 43 7.02 1.83 2.41
C PHE A 43 6.48 3.25 2.17
N LYS A 44 5.99 3.91 3.23
CA LYS A 44 5.43 5.26 3.14
C LYS A 44 6.41 6.26 2.51
N ARG A 45 7.67 6.26 2.97
CA ARG A 45 8.74 7.12 2.43
C ARG A 45 9.09 6.85 0.97
N LYS A 46 8.88 5.62 0.48
CA LYS A 46 9.18 5.25 -0.91
C LYS A 46 8.05 5.58 -1.90
N VAL A 47 6.83 5.78 -1.39
CA VAL A 47 5.62 5.89 -2.21
C VAL A 47 4.99 7.28 -2.12
N LEU A 48 5.12 7.98 -0.99
CA LEU A 48 4.48 9.28 -0.74
C LEU A 48 5.44 10.46 -0.62
N GLU A 49 6.75 10.21 -0.50
CA GLU A 49 7.82 11.21 -0.50
C GLU A 49 8.72 11.02 -1.74
#